data_AF-A0A0K6G1L5-F1
#
_entry.id   AF-A0A0K6G1L5-F1
#
_cell.length_a   1.000
_cell.length_b   1.000
_cell.length_c   1.000
_cell.angle_alpha   90.00
_cell.angle_beta   90.00
_cell.angle_gamma   90.00
#
_symmetry.space_group_name_H-M   'P 1'
#
loop_
_entity.id
_entity.type
_entity.pdbx_description
1 polymer ?
#
loop_
_entity_poly.entity_id
_entity_poly.type
_entity_poly.pdbx_seq_one_letter_code
_entity_poly.pdbx_strand_id
1 'polypeptide(L)'
;MVDLCTRDVLVVGKAFDAHNFQQAGPENVVSRVYLTGRTCPWNTLAIWNVSKLARTGFLLTSETNTPPNSSAIEEAPTIALHQKLFPGQSRALLVRFEAEDGWGTVWTDPSRAEWHTRKMASKDTSATAHISNIGLGGSVTIVEHIQINSDTA
;
A
#
# COMPACT_ATOMS: atom_id res chain seq x y z
N MET A 1 15.74 -12.67 -11.87
CA MET A 1 15.08 -12.95 -10.58
C MET A 1 15.02 -11.66 -9.77
N VAL A 2 13.83 -11.14 -9.50
CA VAL A 2 13.66 -9.95 -8.64
C VAL A 2 13.69 -10.41 -7.19
N ASP A 3 14.73 -10.06 -6.44
CA ASP A 3 14.75 -10.30 -5.00
C ASP A 3 13.87 -9.24 -4.30
N LEU A 4 12.70 -9.68 -3.83
CA LEU A 4 11.73 -8.83 -3.14
C LEU A 4 11.97 -8.78 -1.61
N CYS A 5 12.90 -9.58 -1.09
CA CYS A 5 13.14 -9.77 0.34
C CYS A 5 14.50 -9.18 0.77
N THR A 6 14.95 -8.12 0.10
CA THR A 6 16.20 -7.44 0.42
C THR A 6 16.11 -6.66 1.73
N ARG A 7 17.26 -6.43 2.38
CA ARG A 7 17.35 -5.77 3.70
C ARG A 7 16.86 -4.32 3.73
N ASP A 8 16.63 -3.69 2.60
CA ASP A 8 16.12 -2.31 2.45
C ASP A 8 14.60 -2.23 2.24
N VAL A 9 13.91 -3.38 2.08
CA VAL A 9 12.45 -3.46 1.93
C VAL A 9 11.77 -3.51 3.29
N LEU A 10 10.78 -2.63 3.48
CA LEU A 10 9.89 -2.59 4.64
C LEU A 10 8.68 -3.49 4.43
N VAL A 11 8.06 -3.42 3.26
CA VAL A 11 6.81 -4.13 2.95
C VAL A 11 6.72 -4.48 1.48
N VAL A 12 6.19 -5.67 1.21
CA VAL A 12 5.78 -6.12 -0.12
C VAL A 12 4.32 -6.53 -0.02
N GLY A 13 3.46 -6.08 -0.93
CA GLY A 13 2.08 -6.56 -0.97
C GLY A 13 1.56 -6.78 -2.37
N LYS A 14 0.48 -7.56 -2.46
CA LYS A 14 -0.16 -7.90 -3.73
C LYS A 14 -0.99 -6.72 -4.26
N ALA A 15 -0.81 -6.39 -5.53
CA ALA A 15 -1.73 -5.57 -6.29
C ALA A 15 -3.03 -6.34 -6.57
N PHE A 16 -4.15 -5.76 -6.15
CA PHE A 16 -5.50 -6.10 -6.61
C PHE A 16 -5.99 -5.09 -7.65
N ASP A 17 -7.04 -5.43 -8.39
CA ASP A 17 -7.64 -4.56 -9.42
C ASP A 17 -8.15 -3.23 -8.85
N ALA A 18 -8.50 -3.24 -7.57
CA ALA A 18 -8.95 -2.05 -6.86
C ALA A 18 -7.81 -1.06 -6.52
N HIS A 19 -6.54 -1.43 -6.73
CA HIS A 19 -5.42 -0.50 -6.61
C HIS A 19 -5.27 0.36 -7.88
N ASN A 20 -4.78 1.58 -7.70
CA ASN A 20 -4.33 2.44 -8.80
C ASN A 20 -2.91 2.04 -9.23
N PHE A 21 -2.73 0.78 -9.62
CA PHE A 21 -1.44 0.25 -10.05
C PHE A 21 -0.99 0.92 -11.34
N GLN A 22 0.32 1.16 -11.46
CA GLN A 22 0.94 1.77 -12.63
C GLN A 22 2.03 0.84 -13.11
N GLN A 23 1.85 0.29 -14.30
CA GLN A 23 2.87 -0.54 -14.93
C GLN A 23 4.01 0.36 -15.40
N ALA A 24 5.24 -0.12 -15.23
CA ALA A 24 6.41 0.51 -15.80
C ALA A 24 6.39 0.42 -17.33
N GLY A 25 6.96 1.40 -18.02
CA GLY A 25 7.10 1.36 -19.48
C GLY A 25 7.97 0.19 -19.95
N PRO A 26 8.04 -0.08 -21.27
CA PRO A 26 8.73 -1.25 -21.84
C PRO A 26 10.21 -1.41 -21.42
N GLU A 27 10.87 -0.31 -21.05
CA GLU A 27 12.29 -0.28 -20.67
C GLU A 27 12.53 -0.38 -19.16
N ASN A 28 11.47 -0.36 -18.33
CA ASN A 28 11.58 -0.38 -16.87
C ASN A 28 10.76 -1.53 -16.29
N VAL A 29 11.29 -2.18 -15.26
CA VAL A 29 10.57 -3.23 -14.50
C VAL A 29 9.79 -2.63 -13.32
N VAL A 30 10.18 -1.42 -12.89
CA VAL A 30 9.65 -0.76 -11.69
C VAL A 30 9.09 0.61 -12.05
N SER A 31 7.86 0.89 -11.61
CA SER A 31 7.26 2.22 -11.67
C SER A 31 7.26 2.85 -10.28
N ARG A 32 7.74 4.09 -10.15
CA ARG A 32 7.75 4.83 -8.89
C ARG A 32 6.58 5.78 -8.82
N VAL A 33 5.70 5.58 -7.86
CA VAL A 33 4.48 6.36 -7.71
C VAL A 33 4.40 6.99 -6.33
N TYR A 34 3.61 8.06 -6.20
CA TYR A 34 3.31 8.62 -4.89
C TYR A 34 2.49 7.64 -4.06
N LEU A 35 2.81 7.59 -2.76
CA LEU A 35 2.07 6.83 -1.76
C LEU A 35 0.69 7.46 -1.52
N THR A 36 -0.36 6.70 -1.77
CA THR A 36 -1.75 7.01 -1.46
C THR A 36 -2.44 5.79 -0.87
N GLY A 37 -3.70 5.92 -0.48
CA GLY A 37 -4.49 4.79 0.00
C GLY A 37 -4.77 3.72 -1.06
N ARG A 38 -4.68 4.06 -2.36
CA ARG A 38 -4.89 3.11 -3.48
C ARG A 38 -3.62 2.71 -4.23
N THR A 39 -2.47 3.31 -3.93
CA THR A 39 -1.16 2.88 -4.48
C THR A 39 -0.31 2.15 -3.44
N CYS A 40 -0.63 2.24 -2.15
CA CYS A 40 0.10 1.51 -1.13
C CYS A 40 -0.20 0.00 -1.14
N PRO A 41 0.74 -0.85 -0.68
CA PRO A 41 0.43 -2.22 -0.29
C PRO A 41 -0.58 -2.23 0.85
N TRP A 42 -1.74 -2.86 0.64
CA TRP A 42 -2.70 -3.11 1.72
C TRP A 42 -2.28 -4.33 2.54
N ASN A 43 -2.56 -4.31 3.84
CA ASN A 43 -2.31 -5.42 4.75
C ASN A 43 -2.96 -6.74 4.28
N THR A 44 -4.05 -6.65 3.53
CA THR A 44 -4.61 -7.77 2.78
C THR A 44 -3.58 -8.28 1.77
N LEU A 45 -2.89 -9.37 2.12
CA LEU A 45 -1.76 -9.95 1.36
C LEU A 45 -0.52 -9.04 1.26
N ALA A 46 -0.15 -8.39 2.37
CA ALA A 46 1.17 -7.81 2.54
C ALA A 46 2.05 -8.63 3.49
N ILE A 47 3.35 -8.64 3.20
CA ILE A 47 4.41 -9.19 4.03
C ILE A 47 5.28 -8.03 4.49
N TRP A 48 5.38 -7.88 5.80
CA TRP A 48 6.17 -6.84 6.43
C TRP A 48 7.49 -7.40 6.95
N ASN A 49 8.57 -6.64 6.81
CA ASN A 49 9.81 -6.89 7.51
C ASN A 49 9.61 -6.53 9.00
N VAL A 50 9.34 -7.54 9.82
CA VAL A 50 8.99 -7.37 11.25
C VAL A 50 10.08 -6.63 12.02
N SER A 51 11.36 -6.92 11.77
CA SER A 51 12.48 -6.23 12.44
C SER A 51 12.50 -4.73 12.14
N LYS A 52 12.09 -4.34 10.92
CA LYS A 52 11.95 -2.92 10.56
C LYS A 52 10.70 -2.33 11.19
N LEU A 53 9.55 -3.00 11.02
CA LEU A 53 8.25 -2.54 11.52
C LEU A 53 8.29 -2.33 13.04
N ALA A 54 9.01 -3.18 13.79
CA ALA A 54 9.17 -3.06 15.25
C ALA A 54 9.79 -1.74 15.73
N ARG A 55 10.40 -0.95 14.83
CA ARG A 55 10.95 0.38 15.18
C ARG A 55 9.86 1.41 15.44
N THR A 56 8.65 1.23 14.91
CA THR A 56 7.53 2.16 15.10
C THR A 56 6.21 1.46 15.45
N GLY A 57 6.04 0.21 15.01
CA GLY A 57 4.73 -0.43 14.92
C GLY A 57 3.85 0.21 13.84
N PHE A 58 2.60 -0.26 13.75
CA PHE A 58 1.54 0.48 13.07
C PHE A 58 1.11 1.67 13.92
N LEU A 59 0.83 2.79 13.25
CA LEU A 59 0.59 4.06 13.94
C LEU A 59 -0.87 4.16 14.37
N LEU A 60 -1.10 4.34 15.66
CA LEU A 60 -2.45 4.49 16.26
C LEU A 60 -3.26 5.62 15.64
N THR A 61 -2.62 6.63 15.05
CA THR A 61 -3.35 7.70 14.35
C THR A 61 -4.23 7.19 13.21
N SER A 62 -3.96 6.00 12.69
CA SER A 62 -4.71 5.38 11.59
C SER A 62 -6.11 4.90 12.02
N GLU A 63 -6.31 4.76 13.33
CA GLU A 63 -7.59 4.44 13.96
C GLU A 63 -8.35 5.70 14.41
N THR A 64 -7.70 6.86 14.39
CA THR A 64 -8.27 8.14 14.85
C THR A 64 -8.60 9.04 13.67
N ASN A 65 -9.60 9.92 13.82
CA ASN A 65 -9.97 10.92 12.80
C ASN A 65 -10.37 10.33 11.43
N THR A 66 -10.75 9.06 11.37
CA THR A 66 -11.48 8.52 10.23
C THR A 66 -12.95 8.97 10.35
N PRO A 67 -13.50 9.71 9.37
CA PRO A 67 -14.92 10.01 9.37
C PRO A 67 -15.72 8.70 9.50
N PRO A 68 -16.88 8.70 10.17
CA PRO A 68 -17.71 7.50 10.28
C PRO A 68 -17.88 6.83 8.90
N ASN A 69 -17.63 5.52 8.84
CA ASN A 69 -17.65 4.72 7.61
C ASN A 69 -16.47 4.91 6.63
N SER A 70 -15.35 5.48 7.07
CA SER A 70 -14.11 5.54 6.29
C SER A 70 -13.17 4.37 6.60
N SER A 71 -12.29 4.04 5.66
CA SER A 71 -11.29 2.99 5.87
C SER A 71 -10.13 3.50 6.73
N ALA A 72 -9.81 2.81 7.82
CA ALA A 72 -8.47 2.89 8.39
C ALA A 72 -7.45 2.40 7.35
N ILE A 73 -6.36 3.14 7.18
CA ILE A 73 -5.24 2.81 6.29
C ILE A 73 -3.99 2.99 7.11
N GLU A 74 -3.57 1.92 7.75
CA GLU A 74 -2.41 1.89 8.66
C GLU A 74 -1.09 1.87 7.90
N GLU A 75 -1.10 1.30 6.71
CA GLU A 75 0.09 1.02 5.91
C GLU A 75 0.70 2.32 5.38
N ALA A 76 -0.14 3.24 4.89
CA ALA A 76 0.32 4.50 4.32
C ALA A 76 1.07 5.40 5.32
N PRO A 77 0.52 5.79 6.48
CA PRO A 77 1.27 6.60 7.44
C PRO A 77 2.49 5.87 8.01
N THR A 78 2.43 4.54 8.14
CA THR A 78 3.56 3.72 8.58
C THR A 78 4.71 3.75 7.56
N ILE A 79 4.42 3.53 6.28
CA ILE A 79 5.41 3.63 5.18
C ILE A 79 5.99 5.04 5.12
N ALA A 80 5.14 6.07 5.19
CA ALA A 80 5.56 7.47 5.12
C ALA A 80 6.55 7.83 6.26
N LEU A 81 6.20 7.47 7.49
CA LEU A 81 7.07 7.68 8.66
C LEU A 81 8.40 6.94 8.50
N HIS A 82 8.34 5.68 8.07
CA HIS A 82 9.52 4.86 7.88
C HIS A 82 10.48 5.39 6.81
N GLN A 83 9.96 5.92 5.71
CA GLN A 83 10.76 6.54 4.66
C GLN A 83 11.40 7.85 5.13
N LYS A 84 10.71 8.60 6.00
CA LYS A 84 11.24 9.81 6.62
C LYS A 84 12.35 9.51 7.63
N LEU A 85 12.14 8.56 8.53
CA LEU A 85 13.07 8.25 9.62
C LEU A 85 14.27 7.40 9.16
N PHE A 86 14.07 6.53 8.16
CA PHE A 86 15.07 5.58 7.70
C PHE A 86 15.20 5.63 6.18
N PRO A 87 15.66 6.75 5.61
CA PRO A 87 15.79 6.92 4.17
C PRO A 87 16.72 5.84 3.59
N GLY A 88 16.35 5.29 2.44
CA GLY A 88 17.08 4.21 1.78
C GLY A 88 16.96 2.83 2.43
N GLN A 89 16.20 2.68 3.52
CA GLN A 89 16.02 1.41 4.24
C GLN A 89 14.56 1.01 4.45
N SER A 90 13.64 1.67 3.75
CA SER A 90 12.19 1.52 3.95
C SER A 90 11.43 1.53 2.62
N ARG A 91 11.87 0.74 1.64
CA ARG A 91 11.14 0.59 0.37
C ARG A 91 9.80 -0.11 0.61
N ALA A 92 8.78 0.32 -0.11
CA ALA A 92 7.46 -0.30 -0.13
C ALA A 92 7.17 -0.74 -1.56
N LEU A 93 6.81 -2.02 -1.73
CA LEU A 93 6.63 -2.64 -3.04
C LEU A 93 5.18 -3.11 -3.19
N LEU A 94 4.50 -2.69 -4.25
CA LEU A 94 3.21 -3.24 -4.66
C LEU A 94 3.45 -4.11 -5.91
N VAL A 95 3.11 -5.39 -5.83
CA VAL A 95 3.50 -6.39 -6.82
C VAL A 95 2.27 -6.96 -7.51
N ARG A 96 2.25 -6.91 -8.85
CA ARG A 96 1.24 -7.56 -9.68
C ARG A 96 1.85 -8.80 -10.35
N PHE A 97 1.13 -9.90 -10.31
CA PHE A 97 1.48 -11.16 -10.97
C PHE A 97 0.62 -11.33 -12.21
N GLU A 98 1.13 -12.04 -13.22
CA GLU A 98 0.35 -12.38 -14.44
C GLU A 98 -0.73 -13.44 -14.22
N ALA A 99 -0.56 -14.36 -13.26
CA ALA A 99 -1.51 -15.45 -13.01
C ALA A 99 -2.53 -15.09 -11.92
N GLU A 100 -3.81 -15.27 -12.28
CA GLU A 100 -5.07 -15.07 -11.55
C GLU A 100 -5.33 -13.72 -10.84
N ASP A 101 -6.45 -13.13 -11.25
CA ASP A 101 -6.85 -11.77 -10.95
C ASP A 101 -7.88 -11.70 -9.82
N GLY A 102 -7.66 -10.73 -8.94
CA GLY A 102 -8.70 -10.23 -8.06
C GLY A 102 -8.83 -10.89 -6.70
N TRP A 103 -9.24 -10.08 -5.73
CA TRP A 103 -9.89 -10.56 -4.52
C TRP A 103 -11.37 -10.73 -4.88
N GLY A 104 -11.99 -11.87 -4.57
CA GLY A 104 -13.41 -12.09 -4.86
C GLY A 104 -14.29 -11.07 -4.15
N THR A 105 -14.69 -10.01 -4.86
CA THR A 105 -15.53 -8.91 -4.34
C THR A 105 -16.94 -8.91 -4.92
N VAL A 106 -17.38 -10.01 -5.54
CA VAL A 106 -18.78 -10.19 -5.93
C VAL A 106 -19.56 -10.59 -4.68
N TRP A 107 -20.26 -9.63 -4.09
CA TRP A 107 -21.04 -9.83 -2.88
C TRP A 107 -22.50 -10.08 -3.21
N THR A 108 -23.09 -11.12 -2.63
CA THR A 108 -24.54 -11.39 -2.72
C THR A 108 -25.36 -10.52 -1.77
N ASP A 109 -24.73 -9.96 -0.74
CA ASP A 109 -25.33 -9.05 0.23
C ASP A 109 -25.15 -7.57 -0.21
N PRO A 110 -26.24 -6.84 -0.50
CA PRO A 110 -26.18 -5.43 -0.91
C PRO A 110 -25.48 -4.53 0.12
N SER A 111 -25.68 -4.79 1.43
CA SER A 111 -25.08 -3.99 2.49
C SER A 111 -23.56 -4.11 2.50
N ARG A 112 -23.05 -5.31 2.19
CA ARG A 112 -21.62 -5.59 2.05
C ARG A 112 -21.04 -4.91 0.83
N ALA A 113 -21.75 -4.92 -0.30
CA ALA A 113 -21.35 -4.23 -1.52
C ALA A 113 -21.26 -2.71 -1.28
N GLU A 114 -22.27 -2.10 -0.67
CA GLU A 114 -22.27 -0.68 -0.33
C GLU A 114 -21.15 -0.31 0.64
N TRP A 115 -20.92 -1.15 1.66
CA TRP A 115 -19.82 -0.94 2.60
C TRP A 115 -18.46 -1.02 1.90
N HIS A 116 -18.26 -2.01 1.01
CA HIS A 116 -17.04 -2.13 0.21
C HIS A 116 -16.81 -0.89 -0.66
N THR A 117 -17.83 -0.43 -1.39
CA THR A 117 -17.76 0.77 -2.23
C THR A 117 -17.38 2.01 -1.43
N ARG A 118 -18.02 2.23 -0.27
CA ARG A 118 -17.70 3.36 0.63
C ARG A 118 -16.28 3.28 1.18
N LYS A 119 -15.84 2.10 1.60
CA LYS A 119 -14.47 1.89 2.06
C LYS A 119 -13.44 2.17 0.97
N MET A 120 -13.71 1.74 -0.25
CA MET A 120 -12.82 1.99 -1.38
C MET A 120 -12.73 3.47 -1.73
N ALA A 121 -13.86 4.19 -1.72
CA ALA A 121 -13.91 5.62 -2.00
C ALA A 121 -13.15 6.47 -0.97
N SER A 122 -13.04 6.01 0.29
CA SER A 122 -12.40 6.76 1.38
C SER A 122 -10.91 6.48 1.56
N LYS A 123 -10.29 5.55 0.82
CA LYS A 123 -8.90 5.15 1.05
C LYS A 123 -7.91 6.31 0.91
N ASP A 124 -7.99 7.09 -0.18
CA ASP A 124 -7.03 8.16 -0.45
C ASP A 124 -7.20 9.36 0.50
N THR A 125 -8.44 9.72 0.84
CA THR A 125 -8.71 10.77 1.83
C THR A 125 -8.24 10.37 3.22
N SER A 126 -8.48 9.12 3.63
CA SER A 126 -8.03 8.60 4.93
C SER A 126 -6.50 8.55 5.01
N ALA A 127 -5.83 8.02 3.98
CA ALA A 127 -4.37 8.00 3.93
C ALA A 127 -3.77 9.42 4.03
N THR A 128 -4.34 10.38 3.31
CA THR A 128 -3.91 11.79 3.34
C THR A 128 -4.06 12.37 4.75
N ALA A 129 -5.20 12.13 5.42
CA ALA A 129 -5.45 12.58 6.77
C ALA A 129 -4.45 11.95 7.77
N HIS A 130 -4.23 10.64 7.72
CA HIS A 130 -3.32 9.96 8.64
C HIS A 130 -1.87 10.42 8.47
N ILE A 131 -1.41 10.61 7.23
CA ILE A 131 -0.07 11.16 6.93
C ILE A 131 0.06 12.59 7.44
N SER A 132 -1.02 13.39 7.33
CA SER A 132 -1.03 14.76 7.83
C SER A 132 -0.97 14.82 9.37
N ASN A 133 -1.66 13.90 10.07
CA ASN A 133 -1.66 13.82 11.53
C ASN A 133 -0.27 13.56 12.13
N ILE A 134 0.62 12.88 11.39
CA ILE A 134 2.01 12.67 11.81
C ILE A 134 2.97 13.78 11.33
N GLY A 135 2.44 14.90 10.84
CA GLY A 135 3.24 16.05 10.40
C GLY A 135 3.94 15.85 9.05
N LEU A 136 3.50 14.88 8.24
CA LEU A 136 4.08 14.58 6.93
C LEU A 136 3.18 14.99 5.75
N GLY A 137 2.16 15.82 5.99
CA GLY A 137 1.32 16.37 4.93
C GLY A 137 2.17 17.06 3.83
N GLY A 138 1.93 16.71 2.57
CA GLY A 138 2.69 17.22 1.42
C GLY A 138 4.11 16.64 1.26
N SER A 139 4.54 15.73 2.14
CA SER A 139 5.84 15.05 1.98
C SER A 139 5.80 14.08 0.81
N VAL A 140 6.89 14.06 0.02
CA VAL A 140 7.08 13.08 -1.04
C VAL A 140 7.41 11.72 -0.42
N THR A 141 6.51 10.77 -0.59
CA THR A 141 6.68 9.37 -0.18
C THR A 141 6.31 8.48 -1.37
N ILE A 142 7.11 7.44 -1.59
CA ILE A 142 7.12 6.70 -2.87
C ILE A 142 6.86 5.21 -2.63
N VAL A 143 6.07 4.61 -3.50
CA VAL A 143 5.89 3.15 -3.61
C VAL A 143 6.40 2.69 -4.97
N GLU A 144 7.02 1.53 -5.00
CA GLU A 144 7.49 0.88 -6.22
C GLU A 144 6.44 -0.14 -6.68
N HIS A 145 5.89 0.05 -7.86
CA HIS A 145 4.97 -0.87 -8.52
C HIS A 145 5.77 -1.79 -9.44
N ILE A 146 5.63 -3.10 -9.24
CA ILE A 146 6.43 -4.12 -9.93
C ILE A 146 5.48 -5.13 -10.58
N GLN A 147 5.64 -5.35 -11.88
CA GLN A 147 4.99 -6.43 -12.60
C GLN A 147 5.93 -7.64 -12.61
N ILE A 148 5.45 -8.80 -12.19
CA ILE A 148 6.16 -10.08 -12.29
C ILE A 148 5.49 -10.93 -13.35
N ASN A 149 6.27 -11.30 -14.36
CA ASN A 149 5.82 -12.15 -15.45
C ASN A 149 6.16 -13.61 -15.15
N SER A 150 5.33 -14.52 -15.64
CA SER A 150 5.38 -15.96 -15.38
C SER A 150 6.72 -16.59 -15.81
N ASP A 151 7.42 -15.96 -16.76
CA ASP A 151 8.71 -16.42 -17.29
C ASP A 151 9.93 -16.02 -16.43
N THR A 152 9.72 -15.30 -15.33
CA THR A 152 10.81 -14.76 -14.48
C THR A 152 10.90 -15.35 -13.07
N ALA A 153 10.06 -16.36 -12.76
CA ALA A 153 10.00 -17.05 -11.47
C ALA A 153 10.84 -18.34 -11.45
#